data_AF-A0A954JK36-F1
#
_entry.id   AF-A0A954JK36-F1
#
_cell.length_a   1.000
_cell.length_b   1.000
_cell.length_c   1.000
_cell.angle_alpha   90.00
_cell.angle_beta   90.00
_cell.angle_gamma   90.00
#
_symmetry.space_group_name_H-M   'P 1'
#
loop_
_entity.id
_entity.type
_entity.pdbx_description
1 polymer ?
#
loop_
_entity_poly.entity_id
_entity_poly.type
_entity_poly.pdbx_seq_one_letter_code
_entity_poly.pdbx_strand_id
1 'polypeptide(L)' 'MAKDFLKGVKDEYDVIVIGSGLAGLTGANVLAKAGYSVLLLEHHYQLGGMATWFKRKGGHIFDIS' A
#
# COMPACT_ATOMS: atom_id res chain seq x y z
N MET A 1 -6.44 -24.04 3.91
CA MET A 1 -7.52 -23.04 3.79
C MET A 1 -7.02 -21.95 2.86
N ALA A 2 -7.73 -21.63 1.78
CA ALA A 2 -7.34 -20.50 0.93
C ALA A 2 -7.48 -19.19 1.74
N LYS A 3 -6.52 -18.27 1.59
CA LYS A 3 -6.60 -16.96 2.24
C LYS A 3 -7.67 -16.15 1.53
N ASP A 4 -8.67 -15.69 2.27
CA ASP A 4 -9.64 -14.73 1.76
C ASP A 4 -9.00 -13.33 1.76
N PHE A 5 -8.56 -12.88 0.58
CA PHE A 5 -7.94 -11.57 0.39
C PHE A 5 -8.96 -10.42 0.39
N LEU A 6 -10.26 -10.72 0.33
CA LEU A 6 -11.33 -9.74 0.27
C LEU A 6 -12.04 -9.56 1.61
N LYS A 7 -11.63 -10.29 2.65
CA LYS A 7 -12.22 -10.15 3.98
C LYS A 7 -12.14 -8.70 4.48
N GLY A 8 -13.30 -8.06 4.65
CA GLY A 8 -13.42 -6.68 5.13
C GLY A 8 -13.33 -5.61 4.04
N VAL A 9 -13.22 -6.01 2.77
CA VAL A 9 -13.36 -5.13 1.60
C VAL A 9 -14.84 -4.85 1.36
N LYS A 10 -15.17 -3.62 0.95
CA LYS A 10 -16.52 -3.22 0.55
C LYS A 10 -16.75 -3.55 -0.94
N ASP A 11 -18.01 -3.69 -1.33
CA ASP A 11 -18.37 -3.90 -2.74
C ASP A 11 -18.04 -2.67 -3.61
N GLU A 12 -17.98 -1.47 -3.02
CA GLU A 12 -17.73 -0.21 -3.70
C GLU A 12 -16.89 0.78 -2.87
N TYR A 13 -16.14 1.63 -3.59
CA TYR A 13 -15.33 2.73 -3.06
C TYR A 13 -15.39 3.91 -4.02
N ASP A 14 -15.32 5.13 -3.50
CA ASP A 14 -15.29 6.35 -4.32
C ASP A 14 -14.00 6.41 -5.16
N VAL A 15 -12.88 5.94 -4.59
CA VAL A 15 -11.58 5.91 -5.28
C VAL A 15 -10.81 4.63 -4.99
N ILE A 16 -10.24 4.04 -6.03
CA ILE A 16 -9.26 2.94 -5.93
C ILE A 16 -7.89 3.46 -6.35
N VAL A 17 -6.90 3.31 -5.47
CA VAL A 17 -5.50 3.66 -5.72
C VAL A 17 -4.69 2.37 -5.86
N ILE A 18 -3.99 2.21 -6.99
CA ILE A 18 -3.16 1.03 -7.26
C ILE A 18 -1.68 1.43 -7.09
N GLY A 19 -1.02 0.77 -6.14
CA GLY A 19 0.37 1.01 -5.76
C GLY A 19 0.49 1.89 -4.51
N SER A 20 1.28 1.44 -3.55
CA SER A 20 1.56 2.12 -2.27
C SER A 20 2.93 2.78 -2.22
N GLY A 21 3.44 3.23 -3.38
CA GLY A 21 4.55 4.17 -3.41
C GLY A 21 4.17 5.51 -2.77
N LEU A 22 5.13 6.43 -2.64
CA LEU A 22 4.90 7.74 -2.03
C LEU A 22 3.70 8.48 -2.65
N ALA A 23 3.59 8.51 -3.98
CA ALA A 23 2.47 9.16 -4.66
C ALA A 23 1.11 8.53 -4.33
N GLY A 24 1.03 7.19 -4.32
CA GLY A 24 -0.21 6.46 -4.02
C GLY A 24 -0.65 6.65 -2.57
N LEU A 25 0.29 6.54 -1.62
CA LEU A 25 0.02 6.78 -0.20
C LEU A 25 -0.42 8.23 0.05
N THR A 26 0.26 9.21 -0.55
CA THR A 26 -0.10 10.62 -0.42
C THR A 26 -1.47 10.90 -1.00
N GLY A 27 -1.75 10.45 -2.23
CA GLY A 27 -3.04 10.64 -2.89
C GLY A 27 -4.19 9.99 -2.12
N ALA A 28 -4.02 8.74 -1.69
CA ALA A 28 -5.01 8.02 -0.91
C ALA A 28 -5.32 8.73 0.42
N ASN A 29 -4.30 9.21 1.13
CA ASN A 29 -4.47 9.93 2.39
C ASN A 29 -5.18 11.29 2.21
N VAL A 30 -4.83 12.04 1.17
CA VAL A 30 -5.49 13.33 0.87
C VAL A 30 -6.98 13.12 0.56
N LEU A 31 -7.31 12.14 -0.27
CA LEU A 31 -8.69 11.83 -0.63
C LEU A 31 -9.50 11.29 0.57
N ALA A 32 -8.91 10.40 1.37
CA ALA A 32 -9.55 9.93 2.59
C ALA A 32 -9.84 11.08 3.58
N LYS A 33 -8.91 12.02 3.73
CA LYS A 33 -9.12 13.24 4.54
C LYS A 33 -10.19 14.18 3.99
N ALA A 34 -10.42 14.15 2.67
CA ALA A 34 -11.51 14.89 2.04
C ALA A 34 -12.88 14.19 2.19
N GLY A 35 -12.94 13.02 2.84
CA GLY A 35 -14.18 12.30 3.13
C GLY A 35 -14.53 11.18 2.15
N TYR A 36 -13.68 10.91 1.16
CA TYR A 36 -13.89 9.81 0.22
C TYR A 36 -13.57 8.46 0.87
N SER A 37 -14.34 7.44 0.51
CA SER A 37 -13.97 6.05 0.75
C SER A 37 -12.88 5.62 -0.25
N VAL A 38 -11.70 5.26 0.26
CA VAL A 38 -10.53 4.93 -0.57
C VAL A 38 -10.08 3.49 -0.34
N LEU A 39 -9.92 2.73 -1.41
CA LEU A 39 -9.25 1.43 -1.41
C LEU A 39 -7.84 1.58 -1.99
N LEU A 40 -6.82 1.36 -1.17
CA LEU A 40 -5.42 1.32 -1.59
C LEU A 40 -4.97 -0.14 -1.76
N LEU A 41 -4.51 -0.49 -2.95
CA LEU A 41 -4.04 -1.84 -3.29
C LEU A 41 -2.53 -1.84 -3.51
N GLU A 42 -1.83 -2.78 -2.89
CA GLU A 42 -0.40 -3.01 -3.08
C GLU A 42 -0.15 -4.50 -3.33
N HIS A 43 0.69 -4.80 -4.32
CA HIS A 43 1.10 -6.16 -4.64
C HIS A 43 2.17 -6.68 -3.67
N HIS A 44 3.07 -5.81 -3.23
CA HIS A 44 4.09 -6.13 -2.24
C HIS A 44 3.50 -6.27 -0.83
N TYR A 45 4.15 -7.07 0.02
CA TYR A 45 3.78 -7.14 1.45
C TYR A 45 4.18 -5.90 2.26
N GLN A 46 4.85 -4.93 1.64
CA GLN A 46 5.46 -3.77 2.30
C GLN A 46 5.07 -2.52 1.52
N LEU A 47 4.60 -1.51 2.24
CA LEU A 47 4.22 -0.23 1.67
C LEU A 47 5.46 0.67 1.50
N GLY A 48 5.41 1.59 0.54
CA GLY A 48 6.43 2.63 0.35
C GLY A 48 7.09 2.64 -1.03
N GLY A 49 6.93 1.56 -1.82
CA GLY A 49 7.55 1.45 -3.15
C GLY A 49 9.07 1.61 -3.08
N MET A 50 9.63 2.59 -3.81
CA MET A 50 11.07 2.88 -3.77
C MET A 50 11.56 3.41 -2.42
N ALA A 51 10.68 3.95 -1.58
CA ALA A 51 11.01 4.41 -0.22
C ALA A 51 10.95 3.25 0.80
N THR A 52 11.37 2.07 0.39
CA THR A 52 11.48 0.89 1.25
C THR A 52 12.92 0.44 1.36
N TRP A 53 13.16 -0.49 2.28
CA TRP A 53 14.45 -1.07 2.57
C TRP A 53 14.31 -2.59 2.66
N PHE A 54 15.44 -3.29 2.50
CA PHE A 54 15.52 -4.73 2.73
C PHE A 54 16.80 -5.08 3.50
N LYS A 55 16.76 -6.23 4.18
CA LYS A 55 17.88 -6.75 4.95
C LYS A 55 18.52 -7.94 4.24
N ARG A 56 19.84 -7.94 4.09
CA ARG A 56 20.61 -9.10 3.57
C ARG A 56 21.03 -10.03 4.71
N LYS A 57 21.36 -11.28 4.34
CA LYS A 57 22.04 -12.20 5.25
C LYS A 57 23.30 -11.53 5.79
N GLY A 58 23.52 -11.60 7.09
CA GLY A 58 24.62 -10.90 7.78
C GLY A 58 24.25 -9.58 8.44
N GLY A 59 23.01 -9.12 8.36
CA GLY A 59 22.53 -8.01 9.20
C GLY A 59 22.42 -6.64 8.51
N HIS A 60 23.06 -6.48 7.36
CA HIS A 60 23.12 -5.22 6.61
C HIS A 60 21.75 -4.82 6.05
N ILE A 61 21.42 -3.53 6.18
CA ILE A 61 20.20 -2.91 5.68
C ILE A 61 20.56 -2.06 4.46
N PHE A 62 19.74 -2.16 3.42
CA PHE A 62 19.89 -1.40 2.18
C PHE A 62 18.57 -0.74 1.84
N ASP A 63 18.62 0.55 1.51
CA ASP A 63 17.51 1.24 0.86
C ASP A 63 17.40 0.79 -0.60
N ILE A 64 16.18 0.83 -1.15
CA ILE A 64 15.93 0.47 -2.55
C ILE A 64 16.31 1.61 -3.50
N SER A 65 16.26 2.87 -3.04
CA SER A 65 16.62 4.08 -3.81
C SER A 65 18.05 4.54 -3.58
#